data_AF-A0A7S1RXE3-F1
#
_entry.id   AF-A0A7S1RXE3-F1
#
_cell.length_a   1.000
_cell.length_b   1.000
_cell.length_c   1.000
_cell.angle_alpha   90.00
_cell.angle_beta   90.00
_cell.angle_gamma   90.00
#
_symmetry.space_group_name_H-M   'P 1'
#
loop_
_entity.id
_entity.type
_entity.pdbx_description
1 polymer ?
#
loop_
_entity_poly.entity_id
_entity_poly.type
_entity_poly.pdbx_seq_one_letter_code
_entity_poly.pdbx_strand_id
1 'polypeptide(L)'
;LYGISDEEHKHVDIPHIVRGRLPGSRMHSMPLASACTFTANLLAQLAGVFAALQPIAFHRDISPHNVLIDIPAGMEDSLSAATAGPSFALIDFGLAVRSDTWQRDWNESNLAGDPRYWMPPAWMAFAFGFDHVAGHDNRSFLRQYLGRLDHYGLGVLGLEMLFALWDVENRFTEQRAPGMLEAREAWCDFWEAMFGLFQMFHTQGPEVTRAFLEQTTEGSTLHITELLKQVQQALRVAEADPANADRATLLHVLADLVDEHGILEWTEIPEIFGIRCEQPEAETTAPASPQRRRPEGLPSAPP
;
A
#
# COMPACT_ATOMS: atom_id res chain seq x y z
N LEU A 1 7.95 7.33 -7.62
CA LEU A 1 7.01 8.46 -7.48
C LEU A 1 7.70 9.81 -7.45
N TYR A 2 8.67 10.04 -6.55
CA TYR A 2 9.24 11.38 -6.35
C TYR A 2 10.49 11.72 -7.18
N GLY A 3 11.11 10.73 -7.82
CA GLY A 3 12.31 10.93 -8.64
C GLY A 3 13.56 11.33 -7.85
N ILE A 4 13.59 10.99 -6.56
CA ILE A 4 14.71 11.22 -5.63
C ILE A 4 15.07 9.90 -4.94
N SER A 5 16.33 9.78 -4.53
CA SER A 5 16.87 8.61 -3.82
C SER A 5 16.43 8.53 -2.36
N ASP A 6 16.61 7.37 -1.74
CA ASP A 6 16.28 7.19 -0.32
C ASP A 6 17.14 8.05 0.62
N GLU A 7 18.37 8.36 0.24
CA GLU A 7 19.20 9.32 1.00
C GLU A 7 18.68 10.75 0.88
N GLU A 8 18.13 11.12 -0.28
CA GLU A 8 17.52 12.43 -0.47
C GLU A 8 16.21 12.55 0.32
N HIS A 9 15.41 11.48 0.42
CA HIS A 9 14.19 11.46 1.25
C HIS A 9 14.44 11.83 2.72
N LYS A 10 15.63 11.55 3.25
CA LYS A 10 15.99 11.83 4.65
C LYS A 10 16.24 13.31 4.94
N HIS A 11 16.53 14.11 3.92
CA HIS A 11 17.03 15.48 4.09
C HIS A 11 16.23 16.54 3.33
N VAL A 12 15.44 16.11 2.34
CA VAL A 12 14.59 17.03 1.59
C VAL A 12 13.51 17.62 2.49
N ASP A 13 13.18 18.88 2.26
CA ASP A 13 12.16 19.59 3.02
C ASP A 13 10.77 18.97 2.81
N ILE A 14 10.12 18.56 3.89
CA ILE A 14 8.88 17.76 3.86
C ILE A 14 7.75 18.47 3.09
N PRO A 15 7.46 19.77 3.31
CA PRO A 15 6.43 20.47 2.54
C PRO A 15 6.73 20.51 1.05
N HIS A 16 8.01 20.48 0.63
CA HIS A 16 8.35 20.39 -0.79
C HIS A 16 8.03 19.02 -1.39
N ILE A 17 8.13 17.93 -0.62
CA ILE A 17 7.70 16.59 -1.07
C ILE A 17 6.17 16.49 -1.12
N VAL A 18 5.52 16.86 -0.01
CA VAL A 18 4.12 16.52 0.22
C VAL A 18 3.17 17.52 -0.43
N ARG A 19 3.46 18.82 -0.30
CA ARG A 19 2.63 19.91 -0.83
C ARG A 19 3.25 20.58 -2.06
N GLY A 20 4.56 20.47 -2.22
CA GLY A 20 5.33 21.17 -3.24
C GLY A 20 5.46 20.41 -4.57
N ARG A 21 6.23 21.03 -5.48
CA ARG A 21 6.61 20.47 -6.77
C ARG A 21 8.02 19.94 -6.66
N LEU A 22 8.22 18.66 -6.36
CA LEU A 22 9.54 18.06 -6.50
C LEU A 22 9.97 18.05 -7.98
N PRO A 23 11.27 18.22 -8.29
CA PRO A 23 11.78 18.23 -9.66
C PRO A 23 11.39 17.00 -10.49
N GLY A 24 11.12 15.84 -9.87
CA GLY A 24 10.63 14.62 -10.52
C GLY A 24 9.12 14.38 -10.44
N SER A 25 8.39 15.03 -9.52
CA SER A 25 6.95 14.81 -9.26
C SER A 25 6.01 15.19 -10.41
N ARG A 26 6.50 15.97 -11.39
CA ARG A 26 5.73 16.36 -12.58
C ARG A 26 5.91 15.47 -13.79
N MET A 27 6.78 14.45 -13.73
CA MET A 27 7.03 13.65 -14.94
C MET A 27 5.76 12.97 -15.48
N HIS A 28 4.77 12.69 -14.62
CA HIS A 28 3.51 12.03 -15.03
C HIS A 28 2.25 12.56 -14.31
N SER A 29 2.17 13.85 -13.95
CA SER A 29 0.94 14.40 -13.36
C SER A 29 -0.21 14.36 -14.39
N MET A 30 -1.41 14.01 -13.97
CA MET A 30 -2.55 13.72 -14.84
C MET A 30 -3.87 14.28 -14.27
N PRO A 31 -4.93 14.38 -15.09
CA PRO A 31 -6.27 14.74 -14.59
C PRO A 31 -6.73 13.77 -13.50
N LEU A 32 -7.57 14.26 -12.59
CA LEU A 32 -8.09 13.46 -11.46
C LEU A 32 -8.69 12.12 -11.89
N ALA A 33 -9.51 12.09 -12.94
CA ALA A 33 -10.10 10.84 -13.45
C ALA A 33 -9.04 9.81 -13.90
N SER A 34 -7.94 10.27 -14.52
CA SER A 34 -6.82 9.41 -14.90
C SER A 34 -6.05 8.92 -13.67
N ALA A 35 -5.81 9.78 -12.68
CA ALA A 35 -5.15 9.40 -11.42
C ALA A 35 -6.00 8.37 -10.65
N CYS A 36 -7.32 8.55 -10.60
CA CYS A 36 -8.25 7.57 -10.03
C CYS A 36 -8.17 6.23 -10.78
N THR A 37 -8.19 6.25 -12.12
CA THR A 37 -8.10 5.02 -12.93
C THR A 37 -6.77 4.31 -12.71
N PHE A 38 -5.65 5.04 -12.66
CA PHE A 38 -4.32 4.47 -12.42
C PHE A 38 -4.24 3.82 -11.04
N THR A 39 -4.74 4.51 -10.02
CA THR A 39 -4.78 4.02 -8.64
C THR A 39 -5.70 2.81 -8.49
N ALA A 40 -6.87 2.80 -9.13
CA ALA A 40 -7.78 1.66 -9.11
C ALA A 40 -7.14 0.41 -9.73
N ASN A 41 -6.37 0.56 -10.83
CA ASN A 41 -5.63 -0.56 -11.43
C ASN A 41 -4.55 -1.10 -10.48
N LEU A 42 -3.81 -0.24 -9.79
CA LEU A 42 -2.83 -0.63 -8.77
C LEU A 42 -3.51 -1.46 -7.66
N LEU A 43 -4.57 -0.92 -7.07
CA LEU A 43 -5.27 -1.57 -5.96
C LEU A 43 -5.87 -2.91 -6.38
N ALA A 44 -6.53 -2.98 -7.53
CA ALA A 44 -7.14 -4.22 -8.01
C ALA A 44 -6.10 -5.32 -8.30
N GLN A 45 -5.00 -4.99 -8.98
CA GLN A 45 -3.96 -5.97 -9.30
C GLN A 45 -3.24 -6.45 -8.03
N LEU A 46 -2.80 -5.53 -7.17
CA LEU A 46 -2.11 -5.92 -5.94
C LEU A 46 -3.04 -6.61 -4.94
N ALA A 47 -4.32 -6.24 -4.85
CA ALA A 47 -5.28 -7.00 -4.04
C ALA A 47 -5.42 -8.44 -4.53
N GLY A 48 -5.42 -8.69 -5.85
CA GLY A 48 -5.37 -10.06 -6.40
C GLY A 48 -4.10 -10.82 -5.98
N VAL A 49 -2.94 -10.16 -5.97
CA VAL A 49 -1.68 -10.74 -5.45
C VAL A 49 -1.80 -11.06 -3.96
N PHE A 50 -2.33 -10.14 -3.16
CA PHE A 50 -2.49 -10.35 -1.72
C PHE A 50 -3.54 -11.42 -1.38
N ALA A 51 -4.60 -11.57 -2.17
CA ALA A 51 -5.55 -12.68 -2.01
C ALA A 51 -4.85 -14.04 -2.17
N ALA A 52 -3.94 -14.15 -3.14
CA ALA A 52 -3.13 -15.35 -3.33
C ALA A 52 -2.05 -15.54 -2.24
N LEU A 53 -1.51 -14.43 -1.72
CA LEU A 53 -0.44 -14.44 -0.72
C LEU A 53 -0.93 -14.69 0.71
N GLN A 54 -2.12 -14.20 1.07
CA GLN A 54 -2.70 -14.25 2.42
C GLN A 54 -2.63 -15.64 3.11
N PRO A 55 -2.93 -16.78 2.45
CA PRO A 55 -2.79 -18.09 3.08
C PRO A 55 -1.34 -18.54 3.30
N ILE A 56 -0.35 -17.80 2.79
CA ILE A 56 1.08 -18.14 2.83
C ILE A 56 1.83 -17.19 3.77
N ALA A 57 1.68 -15.87 3.57
CA ALA A 57 2.48 -14.87 4.25
C ALA A 57 1.81 -13.48 4.33
N PHE A 58 2.28 -12.67 5.26
CA PHE A 58 2.14 -11.21 5.24
C PHE A 58 3.43 -10.59 4.71
N HIS A 59 3.35 -9.61 3.82
CA HIS A 59 4.52 -8.98 3.18
C HIS A 59 5.25 -8.01 4.11
N ARG A 60 4.50 -7.18 4.85
CA ARG A 60 4.99 -6.23 5.88
C ARG A 60 5.87 -5.07 5.39
N ASP A 61 6.01 -4.89 4.08
CA ASP A 61 6.86 -3.83 3.52
C ASP A 61 6.31 -3.32 2.18
N ILE A 62 5.04 -2.90 2.20
CA ILE A 62 4.39 -2.34 1.02
C ILE A 62 4.78 -0.88 0.91
N SER A 63 5.48 -0.56 -0.17
CA SER A 63 6.02 0.76 -0.45
C SER A 63 6.26 0.92 -1.97
N PRO A 64 6.43 2.16 -2.48
CA PRO A 64 6.67 2.40 -3.90
C PRO A 64 7.95 1.74 -4.43
N HIS A 65 8.96 1.48 -3.60
CA HIS A 65 10.21 0.85 -4.04
C HIS A 65 10.07 -0.68 -4.20
N ASN A 66 9.04 -1.28 -3.57
CA ASN A 66 8.72 -2.70 -3.69
C ASN A 66 7.61 -2.99 -4.72
N VAL A 67 7.22 -1.99 -5.53
CA VAL A 67 6.24 -2.16 -6.60
C VAL A 67 6.85 -1.76 -7.94
N LEU A 68 6.97 -2.74 -8.84
CA LEU A 68 7.36 -2.51 -10.22
C LEU A 68 6.14 -2.14 -11.06
N ILE A 69 6.34 -1.23 -12.02
CA ILE A 69 5.29 -0.77 -12.92
C ILE A 69 5.79 -0.98 -14.36
N ASP A 70 4.99 -1.68 -15.15
CA ASP A 70 5.14 -1.73 -16.60
C ASP A 70 4.03 -0.89 -17.25
N ILE A 71 4.42 0.13 -18.02
CA ILE A 71 3.50 1.05 -18.68
C ILE A 71 3.60 0.78 -20.19
N PRO A 72 2.55 0.20 -20.82
CA PRO A 72 2.58 -0.11 -22.25
C PRO A 72 2.87 1.12 -23.11
N ALA A 73 3.71 0.95 -24.14
CA ALA A 73 4.05 2.01 -25.09
C ALA A 73 2.79 2.54 -25.79
N GLY A 74 2.61 3.87 -25.82
CA GLY A 74 1.46 4.54 -26.44
C GLY A 74 0.37 5.02 -25.48
N MET A 75 0.47 4.71 -24.17
CA MET A 75 -0.42 5.27 -23.15
C MET A 75 -0.21 6.79 -22.94
N GLU A 76 0.94 7.32 -23.36
CA GLU A 76 1.27 8.76 -23.23
C GLU A 76 0.42 9.67 -24.13
N ASP A 77 -0.09 9.17 -25.26
CA ASP A 77 -0.71 10.00 -26.31
C ASP A 77 -2.21 9.72 -26.57
N SER A 78 -2.82 8.69 -25.97
CA SER A 78 -4.21 8.33 -26.29
C SER A 78 -4.93 7.58 -25.16
N LEU A 79 -5.71 8.30 -24.35
CA LEU A 79 -6.72 7.75 -23.42
C LEU A 79 -7.97 7.23 -24.15
N SER A 80 -7.78 6.45 -25.22
CA SER A 80 -8.86 5.76 -25.93
C SER A 80 -8.89 4.31 -25.45
N ALA A 81 -10.02 3.92 -24.87
CA ALA A 81 -10.29 2.63 -24.27
C ALA A 81 -9.83 1.41 -25.10
N ALA A 82 -9.41 0.36 -24.37
CA ALA A 82 -9.18 -1.03 -24.78
C ALA A 82 -7.74 -1.51 -25.09
N THR A 83 -6.70 -0.68 -24.99
CA THR A 83 -5.30 -1.15 -25.03
C THR A 83 -4.68 -1.11 -23.64
N ALA A 84 -4.39 -2.29 -23.09
CA ALA A 84 -3.79 -2.64 -21.79
C ALA A 84 -3.47 -1.48 -20.80
N GLY A 85 -4.08 -1.53 -19.61
CA GLY A 85 -3.71 -0.68 -18.47
C GLY A 85 -2.27 -0.94 -17.97
N PRO A 86 -1.74 -0.12 -17.04
CA PRO A 86 -0.43 -0.40 -16.42
C PRO A 86 -0.46 -1.76 -15.71
N SER A 87 0.66 -2.49 -15.74
CA SER A 87 0.83 -3.74 -14.99
C SER A 87 1.69 -3.49 -13.76
N PHE A 88 1.28 -4.05 -12.62
CA PHE A 88 1.98 -3.91 -11.34
C PHE A 88 2.48 -5.26 -10.85
N ALA A 89 3.70 -5.28 -10.31
CA ALA A 89 4.27 -6.46 -9.67
C ALA A 89 4.85 -6.10 -8.30
N LEU A 90 4.55 -6.94 -7.31
CA LEU A 90 5.10 -6.83 -5.96
C LEU A 90 6.42 -7.60 -5.90
N ILE A 91 7.44 -7.00 -5.30
CA ILE A 91 8.77 -7.58 -5.11
C ILE A 91 9.22 -7.47 -3.66
N ASP A 92 10.33 -8.14 -3.35
CA ASP A 92 11.00 -8.13 -2.05
C ASP A 92 10.18 -8.67 -0.86
N PHE A 93 10.16 -10.00 -0.76
CA PHE A 93 9.57 -10.72 0.38
C PHE A 93 10.55 -10.91 1.54
N GLY A 94 11.66 -10.15 1.61
CA GLY A 94 12.72 -10.33 2.60
C GLY A 94 12.26 -10.12 4.05
N LEU A 95 11.17 -9.37 4.24
CA LEU A 95 10.57 -9.09 5.55
C LEU A 95 9.26 -9.85 5.79
N ALA A 96 8.85 -10.70 4.84
CA ALA A 96 7.61 -11.43 4.92
C ALA A 96 7.61 -12.46 6.06
N VAL A 97 6.47 -12.66 6.68
CA VAL A 97 6.26 -13.64 7.75
C VAL A 97 5.16 -14.61 7.38
N ARG A 98 5.26 -15.86 7.84
CA ARG A 98 4.24 -16.87 7.55
C ARG A 98 2.92 -16.52 8.23
N SER A 99 1.83 -16.58 7.48
CA SER A 99 0.51 -16.25 8.02
C SER A 99 0.00 -17.28 9.04
N ASP A 100 0.43 -18.54 8.92
CA ASP A 100 0.03 -19.64 9.81
C ASP A 100 0.63 -19.57 11.22
N THR A 101 1.74 -18.85 11.41
CA THR A 101 2.32 -18.62 12.75
C THR A 101 2.20 -17.19 13.24
N TRP A 102 1.93 -16.21 12.37
CA TRP A 102 1.91 -14.79 12.70
C TRP A 102 1.06 -14.44 13.93
N GLN A 103 -0.14 -15.01 14.06
CA GLN A 103 -1.02 -14.72 15.22
C GLN A 103 -0.39 -15.05 16.58
N ARG A 104 0.59 -15.95 16.61
CA ARG A 104 1.31 -16.34 17.84
C ARG A 104 2.62 -15.58 18.01
N ASP A 105 3.32 -15.31 16.90
CA ASP A 105 4.70 -14.85 16.92
C ASP A 105 4.84 -13.32 16.71
N TRP A 106 3.73 -12.61 16.47
CA TRP A 106 3.74 -11.19 16.10
C TRP A 106 4.46 -10.26 17.09
N ASN A 107 4.36 -10.55 18.39
CA ASN A 107 4.94 -9.75 19.47
C ASN A 107 6.41 -10.11 19.76
N GLU A 108 6.90 -11.21 19.20
CA GLU A 108 8.32 -11.62 19.23
C GLU A 108 9.07 -11.17 17.96
N SER A 109 8.33 -10.74 16.93
CA SER A 109 8.89 -10.25 15.68
C SER A 109 9.39 -8.81 15.81
N ASN A 110 10.49 -8.49 15.13
CA ASN A 110 10.94 -7.11 14.99
C ASN A 110 9.92 -6.32 14.16
N LEU A 111 9.76 -5.03 14.46
CA LEU A 111 9.13 -4.10 13.52
C LEU A 111 9.93 -4.07 12.22
N ALA A 112 9.23 -4.04 11.10
CA ALA A 112 9.81 -4.23 9.79
C ALA A 112 9.10 -3.36 8.77
N GLY A 113 9.79 -3.10 7.66
CA GLY A 113 9.32 -2.33 6.53
C GLY A 113 9.58 -0.84 6.68
N ASP A 114 9.22 -0.09 5.64
CA ASP A 114 9.39 1.35 5.57
C ASP A 114 8.53 2.09 6.63
N PRO A 115 9.14 2.87 7.56
CA PRO A 115 8.40 3.58 8.60
C PRO A 115 7.32 4.54 8.10
N ARG A 116 7.38 5.00 6.84
CA ARG A 116 6.33 5.85 6.25
C ARG A 116 5.01 5.11 6.07
N TYR A 117 5.06 3.78 5.91
CA TYR A 117 3.89 2.91 5.71
C TYR A 117 3.53 2.14 6.98
N TRP A 118 4.19 2.45 8.10
CA TRP A 118 3.80 1.92 9.40
C TRP A 118 2.45 2.48 9.83
N MET A 119 1.55 1.57 10.16
CA MET A 119 0.27 1.88 10.78
C MET A 119 0.43 2.44 12.19
N PRO A 120 -0.57 3.19 12.72
CA PRO A 120 -0.53 3.69 14.10
C PRO A 120 -0.15 2.63 15.15
N PRO A 121 -0.69 1.38 15.15
CA PRO A 121 -0.25 0.37 16.11
C PRO A 121 1.23 -0.04 15.98
N ALA A 122 1.84 0.07 14.80
CA ALA A 122 3.27 -0.21 14.64
C ALA A 122 4.13 0.87 15.30
N TRP A 123 3.75 2.15 15.17
CA TRP A 123 4.37 3.26 15.91
C TRP A 123 4.13 3.16 17.42
N MET A 124 2.96 2.69 17.85
CA MET A 124 2.68 2.41 19.27
C MET A 124 3.57 1.27 19.79
N ALA A 125 3.73 0.18 19.04
CA ALA A 125 4.64 -0.90 19.40
C ALA A 125 6.09 -0.43 19.45
N PHE A 126 6.50 0.44 18.54
CA PHE A 126 7.84 1.02 18.52
C PHE A 126 8.12 1.85 19.78
N ALA A 127 7.18 2.70 20.16
CA ALA A 127 7.30 3.56 21.32
C ALA A 127 7.15 2.77 22.64
N PHE A 128 6.04 2.05 22.79
CA PHE A 128 5.57 1.53 24.08
C PHE A 128 5.64 0.01 24.21
N GLY A 129 6.09 -0.69 23.16
CA GLY A 129 6.14 -2.16 23.11
C GLY A 129 4.82 -2.80 22.68
N PHE A 130 4.89 -4.08 22.27
CA PHE A 130 3.73 -4.82 21.79
C PHE A 130 2.66 -5.07 22.85
N ASP A 131 3.03 -5.15 24.13
CA ASP A 131 2.07 -5.26 25.24
C ASP A 131 1.13 -4.06 25.30
N HIS A 132 1.61 -2.86 24.94
CA HIS A 132 0.77 -1.67 24.85
C HIS A 132 -0.29 -1.81 23.75
N VAL A 133 0.08 -2.32 22.58
CA VAL A 133 -0.87 -2.58 21.48
C VAL A 133 -1.87 -3.68 21.86
N ALA A 134 -1.39 -4.75 22.50
CA ALA A 134 -2.23 -5.85 22.96
C ALA A 134 -3.23 -5.42 24.05
N GLY A 135 -2.85 -4.48 24.90
CA GLY A 135 -3.64 -3.95 26.01
C GLY A 135 -4.48 -2.72 25.66
N HIS A 136 -4.37 -2.18 24.45
CA HIS A 136 -5.04 -0.93 24.06
C HIS A 136 -6.58 -1.08 24.06
N ASP A 137 -7.29 -0.03 24.50
CA ASP A 137 -8.75 -0.01 24.60
C ASP A 137 -9.44 -0.20 23.23
N ASN A 138 -8.93 0.47 22.19
CA ASN A 138 -9.32 0.19 20.81
C ASN A 138 -8.72 -1.13 20.32
N ARG A 139 -9.46 -2.23 20.47
CA ARG A 139 -9.07 -3.57 19.99
C ARG A 139 -8.84 -3.66 18.48
N SER A 140 -9.35 -2.70 17.71
CA SER A 140 -9.20 -2.68 16.26
C SER A 140 -7.76 -2.41 15.84
N PHE A 141 -6.95 -1.75 16.67
CA PHE A 141 -5.51 -1.60 16.41
C PHE A 141 -4.78 -2.94 16.39
N LEU A 142 -5.06 -3.82 17.37
CA LEU A 142 -4.50 -5.16 17.35
C LEU A 142 -5.00 -5.96 16.14
N ARG A 143 -6.30 -5.87 15.82
CA ARG A 143 -6.87 -6.50 14.63
C ARG A 143 -6.18 -6.04 13.36
N GLN A 144 -5.95 -4.73 13.24
CA GLN A 144 -5.30 -4.13 12.08
C GLN A 144 -3.87 -4.65 11.96
N TYR A 145 -3.10 -4.64 13.07
CA TYR A 145 -1.73 -5.13 13.08
C TYR A 145 -1.61 -6.63 12.73
N LEU A 146 -2.54 -7.45 13.20
CA LEU A 146 -2.50 -8.90 12.99
C LEU A 146 -3.01 -9.36 11.63
N GLY A 147 -4.04 -8.71 11.09
CA GLY A 147 -4.74 -9.19 9.90
C GLY A 147 -4.77 -8.22 8.73
N ARG A 148 -4.53 -6.93 8.96
CA ARG A 148 -4.70 -5.87 7.96
C ARG A 148 -3.47 -4.98 7.80
N LEU A 149 -2.29 -5.43 8.22
CA LEU A 149 -1.06 -4.67 8.08
C LEU A 149 -0.72 -4.39 6.59
N ASP A 150 -0.93 -5.38 5.72
CA ASP A 150 -0.74 -5.23 4.28
C ASP A 150 -1.89 -4.44 3.62
N HIS A 151 -3.11 -4.54 4.16
CA HIS A 151 -4.24 -3.69 3.72
C HIS A 151 -3.93 -2.22 3.94
N TYR A 152 -3.45 -1.89 5.15
CA TYR A 152 -3.04 -0.54 5.49
C TYR A 152 -1.92 -0.03 4.58
N GLY A 153 -0.85 -0.83 4.41
CA GLY A 153 0.27 -0.46 3.55
C GLY A 153 -0.17 -0.19 2.10
N LEU A 154 -1.05 -1.03 1.54
CA LEU A 154 -1.61 -0.81 0.21
C LEU A 154 -2.52 0.42 0.14
N GLY A 155 -3.32 0.68 1.19
CA GLY A 155 -4.16 1.87 1.26
C GLY A 155 -3.35 3.16 1.26
N VAL A 156 -2.29 3.23 2.06
CA VAL A 156 -1.35 4.37 2.09
C VAL A 156 -0.67 4.55 0.73
N LEU A 157 -0.17 3.47 0.11
CA LEU A 157 0.40 3.52 -1.23
C LEU A 157 -0.61 4.00 -2.28
N GLY A 158 -1.87 3.58 -2.18
CA GLY A 158 -2.95 4.03 -3.06
C GLY A 158 -3.25 5.52 -2.92
N LEU A 159 -3.30 6.04 -1.69
CA LEU A 159 -3.49 7.47 -1.42
C LEU A 159 -2.31 8.30 -1.96
N GLU A 160 -1.10 7.84 -1.70
CA GLU A 160 0.11 8.47 -2.22
C GLU A 160 0.09 8.53 -3.75
N MET A 161 -0.23 7.42 -4.42
CA MET A 161 -0.35 7.35 -5.87
C MET A 161 -1.40 8.33 -6.40
N LEU A 162 -2.60 8.33 -5.82
CA LEU A 162 -3.69 9.20 -6.24
C LEU A 162 -3.31 10.68 -6.14
N PHE A 163 -2.83 11.12 -4.98
CA PHE A 163 -2.57 12.52 -4.71
C PHE A 163 -1.25 13.02 -5.29
N ALA A 164 -0.27 12.14 -5.52
CA ALA A 164 0.96 12.49 -6.22
C ALA A 164 0.76 12.61 -7.75
N LEU A 165 -0.10 11.77 -8.34
CA LEU A 165 -0.38 11.84 -9.78
C LEU A 165 -1.41 12.92 -10.15
N TRP A 166 -2.26 13.37 -9.22
CA TRP A 166 -3.30 14.35 -9.53
C TRP A 166 -2.74 15.77 -9.74
N ASP A 167 -2.88 16.30 -10.96
CA ASP A 167 -2.60 17.70 -11.32
C ASP A 167 -3.71 18.65 -10.83
N VAL A 168 -3.62 19.06 -9.56
CA VAL A 168 -4.56 19.99 -8.93
C VAL A 168 -4.51 21.39 -9.55
N GLU A 169 -3.33 21.86 -9.96
CA GLU A 169 -3.11 23.26 -10.31
C GLU A 169 -3.67 23.65 -11.68
N ASN A 170 -3.62 22.75 -12.66
CA ASN A 170 -3.92 23.08 -14.05
C ASN A 170 -5.19 22.42 -14.58
N ARG A 171 -5.74 21.43 -13.88
CA ARG A 171 -6.79 20.55 -14.43
C ARG A 171 -7.93 20.24 -13.48
N PHE A 172 -8.13 21.07 -12.45
CA PHE A 172 -9.16 20.87 -11.45
C PHE A 172 -10.15 22.03 -11.34
N THR A 173 -11.41 21.68 -11.09
CA THR A 173 -12.48 22.60 -10.73
C THR A 173 -13.30 21.95 -9.62
N GLU A 174 -13.37 22.58 -8.44
CA GLU A 174 -14.05 22.05 -7.24
C GLU A 174 -15.48 21.59 -7.51
N GLN A 175 -16.21 22.34 -8.34
CA GLN A 175 -17.58 22.03 -8.76
C GLN A 175 -17.76 20.66 -9.43
N ARG A 176 -16.68 20.07 -9.97
CA ARG A 176 -16.72 18.76 -10.63
C ARG A 176 -16.39 17.60 -9.70
N ALA A 177 -15.85 17.87 -8.52
CA ALA A 177 -15.46 16.83 -7.57
C ALA A 177 -15.36 17.40 -6.15
N PRO A 178 -16.51 17.77 -5.54
CA PRO A 178 -16.54 18.38 -4.22
C PRO A 178 -15.86 17.49 -3.16
N GLY A 179 -15.16 18.09 -2.21
CA GLY A 179 -14.56 17.36 -1.08
C GLY A 179 -13.19 16.73 -1.39
N MET A 180 -12.78 16.70 -2.67
CA MET A 180 -11.50 16.10 -3.07
C MET A 180 -10.29 16.94 -2.66
N LEU A 181 -10.43 18.27 -2.61
CA LEU A 181 -9.36 19.14 -2.11
C LEU A 181 -9.17 18.96 -0.61
N GLU A 182 -10.25 18.86 0.15
CA GLU A 182 -10.25 18.59 1.59
C GLU A 182 -9.65 17.21 1.87
N ALA A 183 -9.98 16.19 1.07
CA ALA A 183 -9.36 14.86 1.18
C ALA A 183 -7.86 14.91 0.91
N ARG A 184 -7.42 15.69 -0.09
CA ARG A 184 -6.01 15.89 -0.39
C ARG A 184 -5.29 16.65 0.73
N GLU A 185 -5.92 17.68 1.29
CA GLU A 185 -5.36 18.46 2.39
C GLU A 185 -5.17 17.60 3.63
N ALA A 186 -6.19 16.84 4.04
CA ALA A 186 -6.10 15.88 5.13
C ALA A 186 -5.00 14.84 4.88
N TRP A 187 -4.88 14.34 3.64
CA TRP A 187 -3.80 13.43 3.26
C TRP A 187 -2.43 14.08 3.39
N CYS A 188 -2.26 15.32 2.91
CA CYS A 188 -1.00 16.05 3.03
C CYS A 188 -0.61 16.21 4.51
N ASP A 189 -1.54 16.61 5.38
CA ASP A 189 -1.26 16.78 6.81
C ASP A 189 -0.80 15.47 7.47
N PHE A 190 -1.51 14.38 7.19
CA PHE A 190 -1.12 13.04 7.61
C PHE A 190 0.29 12.66 7.09
N TRP A 191 0.52 12.85 5.80
CA TRP A 191 1.74 12.41 5.13
C TRP A 191 2.97 13.23 5.55
N GLU A 192 2.80 14.52 5.85
CA GLU A 192 3.85 15.34 6.44
C GLU A 192 4.26 14.84 7.83
N ALA A 193 3.30 14.47 8.68
CA ALA A 193 3.59 13.90 9.99
C ALA A 193 4.37 12.57 9.87
N MET A 194 3.96 11.71 8.93
CA MET A 194 4.64 10.43 8.66
C MET A 194 6.07 10.62 8.14
N PHE A 195 6.27 11.54 7.20
CA PHE A 195 7.60 11.91 6.73
C PHE A 195 8.46 12.52 7.85
N GLY A 196 7.87 13.30 8.75
CA GLY A 196 8.55 13.86 9.92
C GLY A 196 9.11 12.77 10.83
N LEU A 197 8.30 11.74 11.13
CA LEU A 197 8.77 10.58 11.89
C LEU A 197 9.83 9.78 11.15
N PHE A 198 9.65 9.54 9.85
CA PHE A 198 10.63 8.84 9.01
C PHE A 198 11.98 9.56 9.02
N GLN A 199 11.99 10.88 8.80
CA GLN A 199 13.21 11.67 8.81
C GLN A 199 13.85 11.67 10.20
N MET A 200 13.07 11.82 11.27
CA MET A 200 13.58 11.73 12.64
C MET A 200 14.23 10.36 12.90
N PHE A 201 13.56 9.28 12.51
CA PHE A 201 14.05 7.91 12.66
C PHE A 201 15.40 7.70 11.96
N HIS A 202 15.55 8.19 10.74
CA HIS A 202 16.78 7.98 9.98
C HIS A 202 17.90 8.99 10.25
N THR A 203 17.59 10.23 10.62
CA THR A 203 18.61 11.28 10.84
C THR A 203 19.04 11.39 12.30
N GLN A 204 18.14 11.13 13.25
CA GLN A 204 18.41 11.23 14.69
C GLN A 204 18.49 9.87 15.38
N GLY A 205 18.01 8.82 14.73
CA GLY A 205 18.06 7.45 15.21
C GLY A 205 16.78 6.98 15.92
N PRO A 206 16.63 5.67 16.11
CA PRO A 206 15.44 5.07 16.69
C PRO A 206 15.26 5.46 18.16
N GLU A 207 16.33 5.61 18.95
CA GLU A 207 16.23 5.97 20.37
C GLU A 207 15.64 7.36 20.59
N VAL A 208 16.04 8.34 19.76
CA VAL A 208 15.52 9.71 19.83
C VAL A 208 14.07 9.76 19.38
N THR A 209 13.74 9.05 18.31
CA THR A 209 12.36 8.97 17.79
C THR A 209 11.43 8.32 18.80
N ARG A 210 11.90 7.23 19.44
CA ARG A 210 11.18 6.56 20.52
C ARG A 210 10.94 7.50 21.70
N ALA A 211 11.99 8.19 22.17
CA ALA A 211 11.87 9.15 23.25
C ALA A 211 10.91 10.30 22.92
N PHE A 212 10.90 10.79 21.68
CA PHE A 212 9.95 11.79 21.20
C PHE A 212 8.50 11.29 21.33
N LEU A 213 8.23 10.07 20.86
CA LEU A 213 6.90 9.45 20.95
C LEU A 213 6.49 9.15 22.40
N GLU A 214 7.43 8.74 23.25
CA GLU A 214 7.17 8.43 24.67
C GLU A 214 6.92 9.69 25.52
N GLN A 215 7.68 10.77 25.28
CA GLN A 215 7.53 12.04 26.01
C GLN A 215 6.26 12.79 25.61
N THR A 216 5.74 12.51 24.42
CA THR A 216 4.41 12.93 23.98
C THR A 216 3.42 11.81 24.24
N THR A 217 3.39 11.32 25.50
CA THR A 217 2.85 10.01 25.95
C THR A 217 1.44 9.66 25.49
N GLU A 218 0.68 10.65 25.02
CA GLU A 218 -0.56 10.46 24.26
C GLU A 218 -0.57 11.31 22.96
N GLY A 219 0.16 12.41 22.89
CA GLY A 219 0.09 13.38 21.79
C GLY A 219 0.46 12.83 20.41
N SER A 220 1.65 12.26 20.20
CA SER A 220 2.13 12.03 18.82
C SER A 220 1.47 10.84 18.12
N THR A 221 1.28 9.71 18.80
CA THR A 221 0.58 8.55 18.22
C THR A 221 -0.93 8.78 18.09
N LEU A 222 -1.55 9.50 19.05
CA LEU A 222 -2.94 9.94 18.89
C LEU A 222 -3.07 10.98 17.78
N HIS A 223 -2.09 11.88 17.63
CA HIS A 223 -2.11 12.88 16.56
C HIS A 223 -2.08 12.22 15.19
N ILE A 224 -1.22 11.23 14.96
CA ILE A 224 -1.19 10.47 13.69
C ILE A 224 -2.50 9.71 13.48
N THR A 225 -3.04 9.11 14.54
CA THR A 225 -4.36 8.44 14.48
C THR A 225 -5.46 9.43 14.12
N GLU A 226 -5.45 10.63 14.67
CA GLU A 226 -6.44 11.67 14.41
C GLU A 226 -6.32 12.22 12.98
N LEU A 227 -5.10 12.47 12.50
CA LEU A 227 -4.86 12.84 11.11
C LEU A 227 -5.37 11.76 10.15
N LEU A 228 -5.12 10.48 10.45
CA LEU A 228 -5.62 9.38 9.64
C LEU A 228 -7.16 9.31 9.64
N LYS A 229 -7.81 9.55 10.78
CA LYS A 229 -9.27 9.67 10.87
C LYS A 229 -9.81 10.83 10.04
N GLN A 230 -9.09 11.95 9.99
CA GLN A 230 -9.45 13.08 9.13
C GLN A 230 -9.37 12.70 7.65
N VAL A 231 -8.34 11.96 7.24
CA VAL A 231 -8.25 11.39 5.88
C VAL A 231 -9.46 10.50 5.59
N GLN A 232 -9.75 9.52 6.45
CA GLN A 232 -10.91 8.62 6.28
C GLN A 232 -12.23 9.39 6.18
N GLN A 233 -12.43 10.39 7.05
CA GLN A 233 -13.65 11.20 7.05
C GLN A 233 -13.77 12.04 5.78
N ALA A 234 -12.69 12.67 5.33
CA ALA A 234 -12.69 13.49 4.12
C ALA A 234 -12.95 12.65 2.86
N LEU A 235 -12.37 11.45 2.77
CA LEU A 235 -12.64 10.48 1.70
C LEU A 235 -14.13 10.07 1.67
N ARG A 236 -14.71 9.76 2.83
CA ARG A 236 -16.14 9.39 2.95
C ARG A 236 -17.09 10.54 2.60
N VAL A 237 -16.72 11.76 2.97
CA VAL A 237 -17.50 12.96 2.58
C VAL A 237 -17.47 13.15 1.07
N ALA A 238 -16.29 13.04 0.44
CA ALA A 238 -16.17 13.11 -1.01
C ALA A 238 -16.91 11.95 -1.70
N GLU A 239 -16.82 10.72 -1.19
CA GLU A 239 -17.54 9.54 -1.68
C GLU A 239 -19.06 9.75 -1.70
N ALA A 240 -19.62 10.36 -0.65
CA ALA A 240 -21.05 10.58 -0.50
C ALA A 240 -21.62 11.64 -1.46
N ASP A 241 -20.76 12.48 -2.07
CA ASP A 241 -21.21 13.50 -3.01
C ASP A 241 -21.56 12.88 -4.38
N PRO A 242 -22.79 13.10 -4.92
CA PRO A 242 -23.19 12.55 -6.21
C PRO A 242 -22.31 12.96 -7.39
N ALA A 243 -21.61 14.09 -7.33
CA ALA A 243 -20.69 14.51 -8.37
C ALA A 243 -19.45 13.61 -8.47
N ASN A 244 -19.14 12.85 -7.41
CA ASN A 244 -18.04 11.89 -7.36
C ASN A 244 -18.48 10.44 -7.66
N ALA A 245 -19.67 10.22 -8.23
CA ALA A 245 -20.18 8.86 -8.48
C ALA A 245 -19.23 7.97 -9.31
N ASP A 246 -18.42 8.56 -10.19
CA ASP A 246 -17.43 7.85 -11.02
C ASP A 246 -16.17 7.38 -10.26
N ARG A 247 -15.93 7.92 -9.05
CA ARG A 247 -14.77 7.59 -8.21
C ARG A 247 -15.15 7.17 -6.79
N ALA A 248 -16.43 7.20 -6.43
CA ALA A 248 -16.95 6.80 -5.12
C ALA A 248 -16.39 5.44 -4.69
N THR A 249 -16.38 4.48 -5.62
CA THR A 249 -15.79 3.15 -5.40
C THR A 249 -14.32 3.19 -4.97
N LEU A 250 -13.49 4.00 -5.63
CA LEU A 250 -12.08 4.13 -5.27
C LEU A 250 -11.93 4.76 -3.88
N LEU A 251 -12.69 5.83 -3.61
CA LEU A 251 -12.65 6.53 -2.33
C LEU A 251 -13.07 5.61 -1.17
N HIS A 252 -14.10 4.80 -1.39
CA HIS A 252 -14.57 3.78 -0.47
C HIS A 252 -13.47 2.79 -0.10
N VAL A 253 -12.83 2.20 -1.13
CA VAL A 253 -11.77 1.21 -0.94
C VAL A 253 -10.57 1.83 -0.21
N LEU A 254 -10.13 3.03 -0.61
CA LEU A 254 -9.01 3.71 0.04
C LEU A 254 -9.31 4.02 1.51
N ALA A 255 -10.52 4.50 1.82
CA ALA A 255 -10.92 4.78 3.19
C ALA A 255 -10.95 3.50 4.03
N ASP A 256 -11.45 2.38 3.51
CA ASP A 256 -11.51 1.09 4.22
C ASP A 256 -10.12 0.48 4.46
N LEU A 257 -9.22 0.55 3.47
CA LEU A 257 -7.89 -0.04 3.56
C LEU A 257 -7.07 0.58 4.71
N VAL A 258 -7.20 1.89 4.92
CA VAL A 258 -6.48 2.59 5.99
C VAL A 258 -7.24 2.68 7.32
N ASP A 259 -8.50 2.25 7.36
CA ASP A 259 -9.32 2.22 8.58
C ASP A 259 -8.99 0.99 9.44
N GLU A 260 -8.71 1.19 10.73
CA GLU A 260 -8.55 0.10 11.68
C GLU A 260 -9.80 -0.78 11.81
N HIS A 261 -10.96 -0.20 11.51
CA HIS A 261 -12.28 -0.83 11.45
C HIS A 261 -12.65 -1.35 10.06
N GLY A 262 -11.82 -1.13 9.02
CA GLY A 262 -12.08 -1.59 7.66
C GLY A 262 -12.36 -3.09 7.54
N ILE A 263 -13.21 -3.47 6.60
CA ILE A 263 -13.77 -4.82 6.47
C ILE A 263 -13.57 -5.44 5.10
N LEU A 264 -13.09 -4.71 4.10
CA LEU A 264 -12.88 -5.26 2.77
C LEU A 264 -11.80 -6.34 2.81
N GLU A 265 -12.13 -7.49 2.26
CA GLU A 265 -11.21 -8.59 2.02
C GLU A 265 -10.55 -8.45 0.65
N TRP A 266 -9.36 -9.06 0.50
CA TRP A 266 -8.60 -8.96 -0.74
C TRP A 266 -9.36 -9.43 -1.99
N THR A 267 -10.23 -10.41 -1.86
CA THR A 267 -11.02 -10.94 -2.97
C THR A 267 -12.13 -9.99 -3.44
N GLU A 268 -12.60 -9.09 -2.58
CA GLU A 268 -13.69 -8.17 -2.88
C GLU A 268 -13.21 -6.97 -3.70
N ILE A 269 -11.97 -6.52 -3.49
CA ILE A 269 -11.43 -5.30 -4.12
C ILE A 269 -11.41 -5.38 -5.66
N PRO A 270 -10.89 -6.45 -6.30
CA PRO A 270 -10.95 -6.57 -7.76
C PRO A 270 -12.39 -6.59 -8.29
N GLU A 271 -13.30 -7.27 -7.60
CA GLU A 271 -14.71 -7.37 -7.98
C GLU A 271 -15.41 -6.00 -7.93
N ILE A 272 -15.13 -5.23 -6.87
CA ILE A 272 -15.61 -3.86 -6.68
C ILE A 272 -15.20 -2.95 -7.84
N PHE A 273 -13.99 -3.13 -8.39
CA PHE A 273 -13.53 -2.38 -9.58
C PHE A 273 -13.95 -3.01 -10.92
N GLY A 274 -14.70 -4.12 -10.90
CA GLY A 274 -15.12 -4.83 -12.12
C GLY A 274 -13.97 -5.54 -12.84
N ILE A 275 -12.82 -5.72 -12.19
CA ILE A 275 -11.67 -6.46 -12.71
C ILE A 275 -11.84 -7.92 -12.28
N ARG A 276 -12.29 -8.77 -13.20
CA ARG A 276 -12.32 -10.21 -12.93
C ARG A 276 -10.89 -10.71 -12.87
N CYS A 277 -10.49 -11.22 -11.71
CA CYS A 277 -9.27 -12.01 -11.61
C CYS A 277 -9.48 -13.26 -12.46
N GLU A 278 -8.83 -13.35 -13.62
CA GLU A 278 -8.74 -14.61 -14.34
C GLU A 278 -8.01 -15.58 -13.40
N GLN A 279 -8.75 -16.54 -12.83
CA GLN A 279 -8.09 -17.63 -12.14
C GLN A 279 -7.24 -18.35 -13.18
N PRO A 280 -5.98 -18.70 -12.87
CA PRO A 280 -5.24 -19.60 -13.74
C PRO A 280 -6.10 -20.85 -13.87
N GLU A 281 -6.60 -21.11 -15.08
CA GLU A 281 -7.16 -22.43 -15.38
C GLU A 281 -6.09 -23.42 -14.94
N ALA A 282 -6.45 -24.27 -13.98
CA ALA A 282 -5.60 -25.37 -13.58
C ALA A 282 -5.39 -26.21 -14.84
N GLU A 283 -4.29 -25.96 -15.57
CA GLU A 283 -3.85 -26.80 -16.66
C GLU A 283 -3.71 -28.20 -16.07
N THR A 284 -4.74 -29.00 -16.31
CA THR A 284 -4.79 -30.39 -15.92
C THR A 284 -3.98 -31.16 -16.97
N THR A 285 -2.72 -30.79 -17.15
CA THR A 285 -1.76 -31.58 -17.93
C THR A 285 -1.19 -32.62 -16.98
N ALA A 286 -1.89 -33.75 -16.90
CA ALA A 286 -1.36 -34.96 -16.30
C ALA A 286 0.05 -35.25 -16.85
N PRO A 287 1.05 -35.52 -15.99
CA PRO A 287 2.37 -35.88 -16.47
C PRO A 287 2.27 -37.23 -17.18
N ALA A 288 2.57 -37.24 -18.48
CA ALA A 288 2.77 -38.47 -19.23
C ALA A 288 3.88 -39.27 -18.54
N SER A 289 3.50 -40.43 -18.00
CA SER A 289 4.41 -41.35 -17.32
C SER A 289 5.55 -41.76 -18.26
N PRO A 290 6.83 -41.61 -17.87
CA PRO A 290 7.93 -42.11 -18.68
C PRO A 290 7.91 -43.64 -18.65
N GLN A 291 7.60 -44.23 -19.81
CA GLN A 291 7.77 -45.67 -20.03
C GLN A 291 9.24 -46.05 -19.77
N ARG A 292 9.47 -46.87 -18.74
CA ARG A 292 10.75 -47.52 -18.46
C ARG A 292 11.18 -48.35 -19.68
N ARG A 293 12.17 -47.87 -20.42
CA ARG A 293 12.95 -48.73 -21.33
C ARG A 293 13.84 -49.64 -20.49
N ARG A 294 13.74 -50.95 -20.75
CA ARG A 294 14.63 -51.98 -20.21
C ARG A 294 16.08 -51.73 -20.66
N PRO A 295 17.10 -52.03 -19.83
CA PRO A 295 18.48 -51.97 -20.27
C PRO A 295 18.82 -53.22 -21.10
N GLU A 296 19.26 -53.03 -22.34
CA GLU A 296 19.88 -54.06 -23.15
C GLU A 296 21.38 -54.15 -22.83
N GLY A 297 21.80 -55.33 -22.37
CA GLY A 297 23.06 -56.01 -22.69
C GLY A 297 24.40 -55.27 -22.51
N LEU A 298 25.11 -55.58 -21.41
CA LEU A 298 26.57 -55.53 -21.36
C LEU A 298 27.14 -56.88 -21.82
N PRO A 299 28.12 -56.93 -22.75
CA PRO A 299 28.79 -58.18 -23.10
C PRO A 299 29.90 -58.53 -22.09
N SER A 300 29.91 -59.78 -21.66
CA SER A 300 30.93 -60.40 -20.83
C SER A 300 32.22 -60.66 -21.63
N ALA A 301 33.37 -60.34 -21.03
CA ALA A 301 34.70 -60.68 -21.55
C ALA A 301 35.04 -62.17 -21.27
N PRO A 302 35.75 -62.87 -22.18
CA PRO A 302 36.15 -64.26 -22.01
C PRO A 302 37.53 -64.38 -21.31
N PRO A 303 37.91 -65.61 -20.88
CA PRO A 303 38.90 -65.86 -19.82
C PRO A 303 40.37 -65.70 -20.23
#